data_AF-A0A1G8C7I5-F1
#
_entry.id   AF-A0A1G8C7I5-F1
#
_cell.length_a   1.000
_cell.length_b   1.000
_cell.length_c   1.000
_cell.angle_alpha   90.00
_cell.angle_beta   90.00
_cell.angle_gamma   90.00
#
_symmetry.space_group_name_H-M   'P 1'
#
loop_
_entity.id
_entity.type
_entity.pdbx_description
1 polymer ?
#
loop_
_entity_poly.entity_id
_entity_poly.type
_entity_poly.pdbx_seq_one_letter_code
_entity_poly.pdbx_strand_id
1 'polypeptide(L)'
;MKLKSVVVPVIASLIAPSASIAGTTELHSREEYVEVEKNVRLHVTDLGEGQPVVLIHGLPQSDAMYEYQYQYLVENGCRVIGITLRGFGKSDKPYGPYNYDVYAHDIKVVLDKLNIQQGVLGGFSMGGAISIHYIAKYNSAHIAKLALFGAAAPIWTSRPDYPYNLTAESVNDLIALSKANRPQLLENVGKIFAASETALPTGLANWLIALHMEASPYATTQSLIALRDTDLRPELSKINIPTIIFHGTKDKICEFAMAEQMHKGIKNSTIIRFENSGHGLFLEEREKFNSELVKFIQQKV
;
A
#
# COMPACT_ATOMS: atom_id res chain seq x y z
N MET A 1 -25.40 45.17 -19.40
CA MET A 1 -24.53 44.24 -18.65
C MET A 1 -23.74 43.42 -19.66
N LYS A 2 -22.49 43.80 -19.94
CA LYS A 2 -21.63 43.13 -20.93
C LYS A 2 -20.73 42.10 -20.22
N LEU A 3 -20.88 40.83 -20.56
CA LEU A 3 -19.95 39.76 -20.14
C LEU A 3 -18.57 40.04 -20.76
N LYS A 4 -17.55 40.18 -19.92
CA LYS A 4 -16.15 40.17 -20.35
C LYS A 4 -15.68 38.72 -20.42
N SER A 5 -15.40 38.24 -21.62
CA SER A 5 -14.65 37.00 -21.86
C SER A 5 -13.20 37.22 -21.41
N VAL A 6 -12.76 36.44 -20.41
CA VAL A 6 -11.36 36.34 -20.04
C VAL A 6 -10.74 35.28 -20.94
N VAL A 7 -10.01 35.73 -21.96
CA VAL A 7 -9.16 34.88 -22.79
C VAL A 7 -7.84 34.73 -22.04
N VAL A 8 -7.53 33.52 -21.59
CA VAL A 8 -6.20 33.17 -21.05
C VAL A 8 -5.24 33.03 -22.24
N PRO A 9 -4.12 33.76 -22.30
CA PRO A 9 -3.17 33.61 -23.40
C PRO A 9 -2.37 32.33 -23.21
N VAL A 10 -2.39 31.46 -24.22
CA VAL A 10 -1.48 30.32 -24.35
C VAL A 10 -0.08 30.89 -24.57
N ILE A 11 0.82 30.71 -23.60
CA ILE A 11 2.23 31.03 -23.74
C ILE A 11 2.86 29.94 -24.61
N ALA A 12 3.16 30.28 -25.86
CA ALA A 12 4.03 29.50 -26.73
C ALA A 12 5.47 29.99 -26.52
N SER A 13 6.30 29.18 -25.88
CA SER A 13 7.73 29.45 -25.69
C SER A 13 8.57 28.54 -26.59
N LEU A 14 9.28 29.21 -27.50
CA LEU A 14 10.37 28.79 -28.37
C LEU A 14 11.22 27.60 -27.88
N ILE A 15 11.33 26.57 -28.72
CA ILE A 15 12.34 25.51 -28.61
C ILE A 15 13.63 26.03 -29.27
N ALA A 16 14.70 26.15 -28.49
CA ALA A 16 16.07 26.23 -29.01
C ALA A 16 16.69 24.82 -29.03
N PRO A 17 17.49 24.44 -30.05
CA PRO A 17 18.11 23.12 -30.08
C PRO A 17 19.33 23.12 -29.14
N SER A 18 19.27 22.36 -28.04
CA SER A 18 20.42 22.09 -27.19
C SER A 18 21.02 20.71 -27.50
N ALA A 19 22.34 20.67 -27.31
CA ALA A 19 23.30 19.66 -27.75
C ALA A 19 22.96 18.19 -27.42
N SER A 20 23.36 17.33 -28.35
CA SER A 20 23.47 15.88 -28.23
C SER A 20 24.16 15.44 -26.92
N ILE A 21 23.38 14.91 -25.99
CA ILE A 21 23.89 14.05 -24.91
C ILE A 21 24.03 12.65 -25.50
N ALA A 22 25.27 12.28 -25.84
CA ALA A 22 25.62 10.92 -26.17
C ALA A 22 25.63 10.08 -24.89
N GLY A 23 24.67 9.17 -24.80
CA GLY A 23 24.48 8.25 -23.70
C GLY A 23 23.14 7.55 -23.90
N THR A 24 23.08 6.66 -24.90
CA THR A 24 21.92 5.78 -25.07
C THR A 24 21.95 4.76 -23.93
N THR A 25 21.36 5.11 -22.79
CA THR A 25 20.79 4.10 -21.91
C THR A 25 19.74 3.38 -22.73
N GLU A 26 19.95 2.08 -23.01
CA GLU A 26 18.88 1.27 -23.58
C GLU A 26 17.67 1.40 -22.65
N LEU A 27 16.59 2.00 -23.15
CA LEU A 27 15.31 2.05 -22.46
C LEU A 27 14.75 0.64 -22.46
N HIS A 28 15.16 -0.18 -21.50
CA HIS A 28 14.53 -1.47 -21.27
C HIS A 28 13.19 -1.23 -20.58
N SER A 29 12.08 -1.35 -21.32
CA SER A 29 10.76 -1.45 -20.69
C SER A 29 10.74 -2.71 -19.82
N ARG A 30 10.48 -2.57 -18.53
CA ARG A 30 10.23 -3.71 -17.65
C ARG A 30 8.80 -4.22 -17.87
N GLU A 31 8.61 -5.53 -17.70
CA GLU A 31 7.31 -6.15 -17.88
C GLU A 31 6.30 -5.59 -16.87
N GLU A 32 5.15 -5.11 -17.37
CA GLU A 32 4.07 -4.60 -16.52
C GLU A 32 3.21 -5.70 -15.91
N TYR A 33 3.34 -6.95 -16.37
CA TYR A 33 2.52 -8.08 -15.92
C TYR A 33 3.35 -9.31 -15.62
N VAL A 34 3.20 -9.84 -14.42
CA VAL A 34 3.89 -11.05 -13.97
C VAL A 34 2.86 -12.17 -13.76
N GLU A 35 2.98 -13.26 -14.52
CA GLU A 35 2.16 -14.46 -14.30
C GLU A 35 2.60 -15.18 -13.01
N VAL A 36 1.75 -15.21 -11.99
CA VAL A 36 2.02 -15.82 -10.68
C VAL A 36 1.48 -17.24 -10.57
N GLU A 37 0.50 -17.57 -11.40
CA GLU A 37 -0.14 -18.87 -11.55
C GLU A 37 -0.71 -18.95 -12.96
N LYS A 38 -0.97 -20.15 -13.48
CA LYS A 38 -1.55 -20.33 -14.81
C LYS A 38 -2.80 -19.46 -14.99
N ASN A 39 -2.75 -18.54 -15.96
CA ASN A 39 -3.81 -17.57 -16.28
C ASN A 39 -4.10 -16.52 -15.17
N VAL A 40 -3.17 -16.30 -14.24
CA VAL A 40 -3.27 -15.24 -13.23
C VAL A 40 -2.03 -14.37 -13.30
N ARG A 41 -2.22 -13.14 -13.78
CA ARG A 41 -1.17 -12.13 -13.92
C ARG A 41 -1.42 -10.97 -12.96
N LEU A 42 -0.35 -10.53 -12.32
CA LEU A 42 -0.35 -9.32 -11.50
C LEU A 42 0.24 -8.17 -12.28
N HIS A 43 -0.43 -7.02 -12.22
CA HIS A 43 0.12 -5.75 -12.66
C HIS A 43 1.23 -5.33 -11.69
N VAL A 44 2.39 -5.00 -12.25
CA VAL A 44 3.57 -4.56 -11.54
C VAL A 44 4.05 -3.25 -12.16
N THR A 45 4.16 -2.22 -11.33
CA THR A 45 4.88 -0.99 -11.68
C THR A 45 6.33 -1.15 -11.24
N ASP A 46 7.30 -1.06 -12.14
CA ASP A 46 8.73 -1.24 -11.83
C ASP A 46 9.54 -0.08 -12.41
N LEU A 47 9.89 0.89 -11.55
CA LEU A 47 10.47 2.17 -11.94
C LEU A 47 11.82 2.40 -11.25
N GLY A 48 12.71 3.14 -11.93
CA GLY A 48 14.00 3.56 -11.38
C GLY A 48 15.02 2.43 -11.25
N GLU A 49 16.16 2.78 -10.65
CA GLU A 49 17.30 1.89 -10.46
C GLU A 49 17.81 2.03 -9.02
N GLY A 50 18.58 1.04 -8.54
CA GLY A 50 19.17 1.06 -7.20
C GLY A 50 18.50 0.10 -6.23
N GLN A 51 18.40 0.49 -4.95
CA GLN A 51 17.87 -0.37 -3.88
C GLN A 51 16.41 -0.74 -4.16
N PRO A 52 16.05 -2.03 -4.26
CA PRO A 52 14.67 -2.45 -4.46
C PRO A 52 13.77 -2.09 -3.28
N VAL A 53 12.65 -1.43 -3.57
CA VAL A 53 11.58 -1.07 -2.63
C VAL A 53 10.27 -1.60 -3.18
N VAL A 54 9.76 -2.66 -2.57
CA VAL A 54 8.52 -3.33 -2.96
C VAL A 54 7.37 -2.74 -2.16
N LEU A 55 6.32 -2.26 -2.81
CA LEU A 55 5.17 -1.63 -2.17
C LEU A 55 3.88 -2.42 -2.40
N ILE A 56 3.21 -2.78 -1.31
CA ILE A 56 1.98 -3.57 -1.29
C ILE A 56 0.82 -2.71 -0.75
N HIS A 57 -0.20 -2.52 -1.58
CA HIS A 57 -1.34 -1.66 -1.30
C HIS A 57 -2.30 -2.22 -0.24
N GLY A 58 -3.17 -1.35 0.28
CA GLY A 58 -4.27 -1.70 1.18
C GLY A 58 -5.56 -2.08 0.46
N LEU A 59 -6.56 -2.51 1.23
CA LEU A 59 -7.90 -2.81 0.71
C LEU A 59 -8.71 -1.51 0.53
N PRO A 60 -9.50 -1.33 -0.54
CA PRO A 60 -9.55 -2.06 -1.82
C PRO A 60 -8.82 -1.29 -2.93
N GLN A 61 -7.60 -0.85 -2.66
CA GLN A 61 -6.80 -0.04 -3.58
C GLN A 61 -6.04 -0.90 -4.60
N SER A 62 -5.09 -0.29 -5.28
CA SER A 62 -4.09 -0.90 -6.16
C SER A 62 -2.74 -0.23 -5.90
N ASP A 63 -1.68 -0.69 -6.55
CA ASP A 63 -0.35 -0.09 -6.44
C ASP A 63 -0.34 1.42 -6.81
N ALA A 64 -1.27 1.86 -7.65
CA ALA A 64 -1.46 3.26 -8.03
C ALA A 64 -1.68 4.21 -6.84
N MET A 65 -2.09 3.72 -5.66
CA MET A 65 -2.16 4.55 -4.45
C MET A 65 -0.84 5.22 -4.07
N TYR A 66 0.29 4.64 -4.52
CA TYR A 66 1.65 5.12 -4.25
C TYR A 66 2.17 6.10 -5.31
N GLU A 67 1.32 6.65 -6.19
CA GLU A 67 1.71 7.59 -7.26
C GLU A 67 2.74 8.64 -6.78
N TYR A 68 2.48 9.29 -5.65
CA TYR A 68 3.36 10.32 -5.11
C TYR A 68 4.63 9.79 -4.43
N GLN A 69 4.61 8.53 -3.98
CA GLN A 69 5.76 7.86 -3.40
C GLN A 69 6.70 7.37 -4.50
N TYR A 70 6.16 6.88 -5.63
CA TYR A 70 6.96 6.39 -6.77
C TYR A 70 7.95 7.43 -7.26
N GLN A 71 7.47 8.61 -7.63
CA GLN A 71 8.34 9.67 -8.14
C GLN A 71 9.43 10.03 -7.11
N TYR A 72 9.04 10.26 -5.86
CA TYR A 72 9.98 10.67 -4.82
C TYR A 72 11.05 9.61 -4.54
N LEU A 73 10.67 8.34 -4.48
CA LEU A 73 11.61 7.25 -4.21
C LEU A 73 12.59 7.04 -5.39
N VAL A 74 12.11 7.13 -6.63
CA VAL A 74 12.97 7.06 -7.83
C VAL A 74 13.96 8.22 -7.87
N GLU A 75 13.51 9.44 -7.59
CA GLU A 75 14.38 10.63 -7.48
C GLU A 75 15.43 10.51 -6.36
N ASN A 76 15.19 9.63 -5.38
CA ASN A 76 16.11 9.32 -4.28
C ASN A 76 16.87 8.00 -4.48
N GLY A 77 17.00 7.52 -5.73
CA GLY A 77 17.89 6.41 -6.11
C GLY A 77 17.37 5.02 -5.72
N CYS A 78 16.05 4.86 -5.61
CA CYS A 78 15.43 3.56 -5.39
C CYS A 78 14.91 2.96 -6.70
N ARG A 79 14.96 1.63 -6.80
CA ARG A 79 14.13 0.87 -7.74
C ARG A 79 12.81 0.54 -7.05
N VAL A 80 11.71 1.12 -7.49
CA VAL A 80 10.40 0.99 -6.84
C VAL A 80 9.55 -0.02 -7.59
N ILE A 81 9.08 -1.03 -6.88
CA ILE A 81 8.24 -2.11 -7.40
C ILE A 81 6.88 -2.07 -6.70
N GLY A 82 5.87 -1.55 -7.37
CA GLY A 82 4.48 -1.61 -6.93
C GLY A 82 3.80 -2.88 -7.39
N ILE A 83 3.26 -3.69 -6.49
CA ILE A 83 2.51 -4.90 -6.86
C ILE A 83 1.02 -4.65 -6.61
N THR A 84 0.21 -4.68 -7.66
CA THR A 84 -1.24 -4.77 -7.51
C THR A 84 -1.62 -6.23 -7.25
N LEU A 85 -2.18 -6.51 -6.09
CA LEU A 85 -2.56 -7.87 -5.69
C LEU A 85 -3.67 -8.42 -6.60
N ARG A 86 -3.75 -9.75 -6.75
CA ARG A 86 -4.85 -10.39 -7.49
C ARG A 86 -6.20 -9.90 -6.96
N GLY A 87 -7.17 -9.68 -7.84
CA GLY A 87 -8.48 -9.15 -7.46
C GLY A 87 -8.62 -7.63 -7.49
N PHE A 88 -7.52 -6.89 -7.65
CA PHE A 88 -7.50 -5.42 -7.57
C PHE A 88 -6.94 -4.76 -8.82
N GLY A 89 -7.19 -3.45 -8.96
CA GLY A 89 -6.63 -2.59 -10.01
C GLY A 89 -6.59 -3.24 -11.40
N LYS A 90 -5.41 -3.26 -12.01
CA LYS A 90 -5.16 -3.87 -13.33
C LYS A 90 -4.81 -5.36 -13.28
N SER A 91 -4.66 -5.96 -12.10
CA SER A 91 -4.37 -7.39 -11.97
C SER A 91 -5.58 -8.26 -12.29
N ASP A 92 -5.31 -9.51 -12.66
CA ASP A 92 -6.35 -10.50 -12.92
C ASP A 92 -7.20 -10.75 -11.66
N LYS A 93 -8.48 -11.07 -11.87
CA LYS A 93 -9.52 -11.17 -10.82
C LYS A 93 -10.17 -12.56 -10.82
N PRO A 94 -9.38 -13.65 -10.68
CA PRO A 94 -9.91 -15.00 -10.77
C PRO A 94 -10.86 -15.31 -9.61
N TYR A 95 -11.85 -16.17 -9.84
CA TYR A 95 -12.59 -16.75 -8.73
C TYR A 95 -11.68 -17.69 -7.93
N GLY A 96 -11.78 -17.67 -6.60
CA GLY A 96 -10.94 -18.48 -5.72
C GLY A 96 -10.73 -17.87 -4.33
N PRO A 97 -9.71 -18.36 -3.60
CA PRO A 97 -9.34 -17.84 -2.29
C PRO A 97 -8.61 -16.49 -2.38
N TYR A 98 -8.95 -15.59 -1.46
CA TYR A 98 -8.27 -14.30 -1.26
C TYR A 98 -7.90 -14.17 0.23
N ASN A 99 -6.81 -14.83 0.60
CA ASN A 99 -6.27 -14.86 1.95
C ASN A 99 -4.76 -14.56 1.92
N TYR A 100 -4.15 -14.41 3.09
CA TYR A 100 -2.76 -13.97 3.16
C TYR A 100 -1.78 -15.01 2.62
N ASP A 101 -2.10 -16.30 2.67
CA ASP A 101 -1.27 -17.34 2.07
C ASP A 101 -1.12 -17.16 0.55
N VAL A 102 -2.24 -16.87 -0.13
CA VAL A 102 -2.28 -16.65 -1.59
C VAL A 102 -1.56 -15.35 -1.94
N TYR A 103 -1.84 -14.25 -1.23
CA TYR A 103 -1.17 -12.98 -1.51
C TYR A 103 0.34 -13.02 -1.24
N ALA A 104 0.76 -13.66 -0.15
CA ALA A 104 2.18 -13.83 0.14
C ALA A 104 2.88 -14.72 -0.90
N HIS A 105 2.19 -15.76 -1.40
CA HIS A 105 2.72 -16.58 -2.48
C HIS A 105 2.89 -15.79 -3.77
N ASP A 106 1.89 -14.99 -4.15
CA ASP A 106 1.97 -14.12 -5.33
C ASP A 106 3.16 -13.16 -5.25
N ILE A 107 3.31 -12.48 -4.10
CA ILE A 107 4.45 -11.60 -3.86
C ILE A 107 5.76 -12.38 -4.03
N LYS A 108 5.86 -13.57 -3.45
CA LYS A 108 7.05 -14.42 -3.58
C LYS A 108 7.40 -14.69 -5.05
N VAL A 109 6.42 -15.08 -5.86
CA VAL A 109 6.63 -15.37 -7.29
C VAL A 109 7.05 -14.13 -8.07
N VAL A 110 6.47 -12.96 -7.78
CA VAL A 110 6.90 -11.70 -8.39
C VAL A 110 8.36 -11.38 -8.03
N LEU A 111 8.73 -11.49 -6.74
CA LEU A 111 10.09 -11.21 -6.29
C LEU A 111 11.12 -12.21 -6.86
N ASP A 112 10.74 -13.48 -7.02
CA ASP A 112 11.56 -14.49 -7.70
C ASP A 112 11.81 -14.12 -9.16
N LYS A 113 10.75 -13.80 -9.92
CA LYS A 113 10.85 -13.47 -11.35
C LYS A 113 11.64 -12.19 -11.62
N LEU A 114 11.49 -11.19 -10.76
CA LEU A 114 12.25 -9.94 -10.84
C LEU A 114 13.67 -10.05 -10.24
N ASN A 115 14.03 -11.24 -9.73
CA ASN A 115 15.29 -11.54 -9.05
C ASN A 115 15.64 -10.49 -7.98
N ILE A 116 14.66 -10.15 -7.14
CA ILE A 116 14.86 -9.17 -6.07
C ILE A 116 15.77 -9.76 -5.00
N GLN A 117 16.77 -8.99 -4.59
CA GLN A 117 17.73 -9.35 -3.57
C GLN A 117 17.82 -8.22 -2.55
N GLN A 118 17.73 -8.56 -1.26
CA GLN A 118 17.88 -7.63 -0.14
C GLN A 118 16.98 -6.38 -0.24
N GLY A 119 15.75 -6.54 -0.73
CA GLY A 119 14.78 -5.46 -0.91
C GLY A 119 14.21 -4.92 0.40
N VAL A 120 13.57 -3.77 0.33
CA VAL A 120 12.70 -3.23 1.39
C VAL A 120 11.27 -3.55 1.03
N LEU A 121 10.52 -4.24 1.90
CA LEU A 121 9.10 -4.51 1.70
C LEU A 121 8.27 -3.51 2.49
N GLY A 122 7.55 -2.63 1.80
CA GLY A 122 6.58 -1.70 2.35
C GLY A 122 5.15 -2.21 2.16
N GLY A 123 4.33 -2.21 3.21
CA GLY A 123 2.93 -2.63 3.12
C GLY A 123 1.98 -1.66 3.84
N PHE A 124 0.95 -1.20 3.13
CA PHE A 124 -0.09 -0.35 3.70
C PHE A 124 -1.31 -1.16 4.15
N SER A 125 -1.82 -0.92 5.36
CA SER A 125 -3.07 -1.50 5.86
C SER A 125 -3.07 -3.03 5.74
N MET A 126 -4.00 -3.62 4.99
CA MET A 126 -4.01 -5.06 4.65
C MET A 126 -2.68 -5.51 4.02
N GLY A 127 -2.07 -4.71 3.16
CA GLY A 127 -0.75 -4.97 2.59
C GLY A 127 0.34 -5.08 3.65
N GLY A 128 0.25 -4.33 4.74
CA GLY A 128 1.16 -4.45 5.89
C GLY A 128 1.00 -5.79 6.61
N ALA A 129 -0.24 -6.24 6.83
CA ALA A 129 -0.53 -7.55 7.42
C ALA A 129 -0.05 -8.70 6.52
N ILE A 130 -0.26 -8.60 5.20
CA ILE A 130 0.27 -9.54 4.21
C ILE A 130 1.80 -9.56 4.24
N SER A 131 2.45 -8.39 4.34
CA SER A 131 3.91 -8.30 4.43
C SER A 131 4.48 -8.95 5.69
N ILE A 132 3.83 -8.78 6.85
CA ILE A 132 4.17 -9.52 8.08
C ILE A 132 4.11 -11.03 7.83
N HIS A 133 3.01 -11.49 7.25
CA HIS A 133 2.80 -12.90 6.96
C HIS A 133 3.82 -13.46 5.96
N TYR A 134 4.13 -12.70 4.90
CA TYR A 134 5.17 -13.04 3.94
C TYR A 134 6.52 -13.26 4.62
N ILE A 135 6.94 -12.32 5.47
CA ILE A 135 8.22 -12.40 6.18
C ILE A 135 8.25 -13.62 7.11
N ALA A 136 7.19 -13.83 7.88
CA ALA A 136 7.08 -14.95 8.80
C ALA A 136 7.04 -16.33 8.10
N LYS A 137 6.36 -16.41 6.95
CA LYS A 137 6.18 -17.65 6.17
C LYS A 137 7.43 -18.02 5.37
N TYR A 138 8.10 -17.05 4.77
CA TYR A 138 9.24 -17.26 3.88
C TYR A 138 10.59 -16.88 4.49
N ASN A 139 10.64 -16.68 5.81
CA ASN A 139 11.87 -16.34 6.54
C ASN A 139 12.64 -15.18 5.89
N SER A 140 11.92 -14.07 5.61
CA SER A 140 12.47 -12.88 4.97
C SER A 140 13.10 -13.10 3.58
N ALA A 141 12.72 -14.14 2.83
CA ALA A 141 13.23 -14.33 1.47
C ALA A 141 13.13 -13.03 0.64
N HIS A 142 14.18 -12.70 -0.10
CA HIS A 142 14.34 -11.46 -0.90
C HIS A 142 14.38 -10.14 -0.12
N ILE A 143 14.01 -10.10 1.16
CA ILE A 143 13.73 -8.86 1.89
C ILE A 143 14.68 -8.68 3.07
N ALA A 144 15.37 -7.54 3.09
CA ALA A 144 16.30 -7.15 4.15
C ALA A 144 15.65 -6.24 5.21
N LYS A 145 14.58 -5.52 4.86
CA LYS A 145 13.89 -4.56 5.76
C LYS A 145 12.39 -4.57 5.53
N LEU A 146 11.62 -4.31 6.59
CA LEU A 146 10.17 -4.23 6.55
C LEU A 146 9.69 -2.82 6.92
N ALA A 147 8.75 -2.28 6.15
CA ALA A 147 8.10 -1.01 6.44
C ALA A 147 6.58 -1.21 6.46
N LEU A 148 5.95 -0.86 7.58
CA LEU A 148 4.53 -1.06 7.83
C LEU A 148 3.85 0.28 7.91
N PHE A 149 2.82 0.51 7.10
CA PHE A 149 2.12 1.79 7.01
C PHE A 149 0.66 1.60 7.40
N GLY A 150 0.23 2.14 8.55
CA GLY A 150 -1.16 1.98 9.01
C GLY A 150 -1.62 0.52 9.02
N ALA A 151 -0.74 -0.44 9.34
CA ALA A 151 -0.96 -1.84 9.02
C ALA A 151 -2.12 -2.46 9.82
N ALA A 152 -2.92 -3.30 9.15
CA ALA A 152 -4.07 -4.00 9.72
C ALA A 152 -3.64 -5.25 10.52
N ALA A 153 -2.68 -5.09 11.43
CA ALA A 153 -2.02 -6.15 12.16
C ALA A 153 -1.72 -5.74 13.62
N PRO A 154 -1.51 -6.68 14.56
CA PRO A 154 -1.52 -8.15 14.36
C PRO A 154 -2.91 -8.77 14.17
N ILE A 155 -3.98 -8.09 14.58
CA ILE A 155 -5.36 -8.48 14.32
C ILE A 155 -6.11 -7.20 13.94
N TRP A 156 -6.91 -7.24 12.88
CA TRP A 156 -7.71 -6.07 12.50
C TRP A 156 -9.00 -5.94 13.33
N THR A 157 -9.47 -7.01 13.93
CA THR A 157 -10.70 -7.03 14.73
C THR A 157 -10.44 -7.34 16.19
N SER A 158 -11.30 -6.83 17.07
CA SER A 158 -11.19 -7.05 18.50
C SER A 158 -11.41 -8.51 18.89
N ARG A 159 -10.76 -8.91 19.99
CA ARG A 159 -10.86 -10.21 20.67
C ARG A 159 -10.96 -9.96 22.19
N PRO A 160 -11.40 -10.95 22.99
CA PRO A 160 -11.44 -10.80 24.45
C PRO A 160 -10.11 -10.35 25.08
N ASP A 161 -8.99 -10.76 24.50
CA ASP A 161 -7.62 -10.42 24.92
C ASP A 161 -6.93 -9.38 24.02
N TYR A 162 -7.67 -8.79 23.07
CA TYR A 162 -7.19 -7.76 22.14
C TYR A 162 -8.35 -6.77 21.86
N PRO A 163 -8.63 -5.83 22.78
CA PRO A 163 -9.83 -4.99 22.71
C PRO A 163 -9.61 -3.74 21.83
N TYR A 164 -9.00 -3.92 20.66
CA TYR A 164 -8.70 -2.83 19.73
C TYR A 164 -9.51 -2.99 18.44
N ASN A 165 -9.92 -1.86 17.87
CA ASN A 165 -10.61 -1.75 16.59
C ASN A 165 -11.98 -2.45 16.52
N LEU A 166 -12.47 -2.74 15.32
CA LEU A 166 -13.83 -3.22 15.05
C LEU A 166 -14.09 -4.63 15.59
N THR A 167 -15.33 -4.91 16.00
CA THR A 167 -15.74 -6.29 16.32
C THR A 167 -15.89 -7.13 15.05
N ALA A 168 -15.82 -8.46 15.18
CA ALA A 168 -16.09 -9.37 14.06
C ALA A 168 -17.51 -9.20 13.49
N GLU A 169 -18.49 -8.86 14.35
CA GLU A 169 -19.86 -8.56 13.94
C GLU A 169 -19.94 -7.29 13.09
N SER A 170 -19.27 -6.21 13.50
CA SER A 170 -19.19 -4.98 12.71
C SER A 170 -18.58 -5.23 11.32
N VAL A 171 -17.59 -6.14 11.21
CA VAL A 171 -17.04 -6.53 9.91
C VAL A 171 -18.01 -7.39 9.10
N ASN A 172 -18.87 -8.20 9.74
CA ASN A 172 -19.94 -8.90 9.02
C ASN A 172 -20.91 -7.93 8.34
N ASP A 173 -21.20 -6.80 8.98
CA ASP A 173 -22.02 -5.74 8.37
C ASP A 173 -21.31 -5.11 7.15
N LEU A 174 -19.99 -4.88 7.23
CA LEU A 174 -19.21 -4.43 6.08
C LEU A 174 -19.21 -5.44 4.94
N ILE A 175 -19.11 -6.73 5.25
CA ILE A 175 -19.21 -7.83 4.27
C ILE A 175 -20.59 -7.87 3.62
N ALA A 176 -21.66 -7.70 4.41
CA ALA A 176 -23.03 -7.64 3.89
C ALA A 176 -23.22 -6.40 3.00
N LEU A 177 -22.71 -5.24 3.41
CA LEU A 177 -22.78 -4.00 2.63
C LEU A 177 -21.93 -4.10 1.35
N SER A 178 -20.77 -4.74 1.38
CA SER A 178 -19.95 -5.02 0.18
C SER A 178 -20.75 -5.81 -0.87
N LYS A 179 -21.56 -6.79 -0.43
CA LYS A 179 -22.40 -7.61 -1.31
C LYS A 179 -23.64 -6.86 -1.82
N ALA A 180 -24.23 -5.99 -1.00
CA ALA A 180 -25.49 -5.33 -1.32
C ALA A 180 -25.33 -3.96 -2.00
N ASN A 181 -24.38 -3.15 -1.54
CA ASN A 181 -24.15 -1.78 -1.99
C ASN A 181 -22.67 -1.37 -1.76
N ARG A 182 -21.77 -1.94 -2.57
CA ARG A 182 -20.34 -1.63 -2.52
C ARG A 182 -20.03 -0.13 -2.66
N PRO A 183 -20.68 0.66 -3.54
CA PRO A 183 -20.46 2.10 -3.58
C PRO A 183 -20.69 2.81 -2.24
N GLN A 184 -21.75 2.44 -1.50
CA GLN A 184 -22.00 3.00 -0.17
C GLN A 184 -20.90 2.60 0.84
N LEU A 185 -20.43 1.35 0.79
CA LEU A 185 -19.30 0.92 1.61
C LEU A 185 -18.07 1.81 1.36
N LEU A 186 -17.72 2.06 0.09
CA LEU A 186 -16.56 2.86 -0.27
C LEU A 186 -16.71 4.33 0.13
N GLU A 187 -17.91 4.90 0.01
CA GLU A 187 -18.21 6.25 0.51
C GLU A 187 -18.02 6.33 2.03
N ASN A 188 -18.53 5.35 2.77
CA ASN A 188 -18.42 5.29 4.23
C ASN A 188 -16.96 5.17 4.68
N VAL A 189 -16.18 4.30 4.04
CA VAL A 189 -14.74 4.16 4.30
C VAL A 189 -14.01 5.46 3.95
N GLY A 190 -14.36 6.12 2.84
CA GLY A 190 -13.78 7.40 2.43
C GLY A 190 -13.92 8.50 3.48
N LYS A 191 -15.07 8.57 4.17
CA LYS A 191 -15.32 9.55 5.25
C LYS A 191 -14.38 9.38 6.46
N ILE A 192 -13.89 8.16 6.70
CA ILE A 192 -13.01 7.86 7.84
C ILE A 192 -11.57 7.55 7.44
N PHE A 193 -11.23 7.65 6.16
CA PHE A 193 -9.90 7.32 5.64
C PHE A 193 -8.84 8.33 6.11
N ALA A 194 -9.16 9.61 6.09
CA ALA A 194 -8.27 10.67 6.54
C ALA A 194 -8.55 11.06 8.00
N ALA A 195 -7.71 11.92 8.60
CA ALA A 195 -7.88 12.40 9.98
C ALA A 195 -9.25 13.05 10.23
N SER A 196 -9.80 13.71 9.21
CA SER A 196 -11.16 14.21 9.15
C SER A 196 -11.74 14.03 7.74
N GLU A 197 -13.07 14.12 7.60
CA GLU A 197 -13.75 14.01 6.30
C GLU A 197 -13.26 15.04 5.27
N THR A 198 -12.70 16.16 5.72
CA THR A 198 -12.23 17.28 4.90
C THR A 198 -10.71 17.39 4.83
N ALA A 199 -9.97 16.47 5.45
CA ALA A 199 -8.50 16.52 5.50
C ALA A 199 -7.87 16.32 4.12
N LEU A 200 -8.52 15.57 3.21
CA LEU A 200 -8.07 15.43 1.83
C LEU A 200 -8.77 16.44 0.91
N PRO A 201 -8.00 17.14 0.04
CA PRO A 201 -8.56 17.88 -1.08
C PRO A 201 -9.49 17.01 -1.94
N THR A 202 -10.56 17.61 -2.46
CA THR A 202 -11.58 16.90 -3.25
C THR A 202 -11.02 16.11 -4.42
N GLY A 203 -9.97 16.62 -5.09
CA GLY A 203 -9.30 15.90 -6.18
C GLY A 203 -8.68 14.57 -5.71
N LEU A 204 -8.01 14.56 -4.56
CA LEU A 204 -7.42 13.36 -3.98
C LEU A 204 -8.50 12.40 -3.49
N ALA A 205 -9.55 12.90 -2.85
CA ALA A 205 -10.67 12.07 -2.40
C ALA A 205 -11.37 11.38 -3.58
N ASN A 206 -11.64 12.10 -4.67
CA ASN A 206 -12.26 11.54 -5.88
C ASN A 206 -11.36 10.52 -6.57
N TRP A 207 -10.07 10.79 -6.65
CA TRP A 207 -9.09 9.86 -7.20
C TRP A 207 -9.03 8.55 -6.39
N LEU A 208 -8.98 8.62 -5.06
CA LEU A 208 -9.04 7.43 -4.20
C LEU A 208 -10.31 6.61 -4.42
N ILE A 209 -11.47 7.26 -4.53
CA ILE A 209 -12.73 6.57 -4.83
C ILE A 209 -12.65 5.87 -6.18
N ALA A 210 -12.08 6.50 -7.21
CA ALA A 210 -11.91 5.88 -8.52
C ALA A 210 -11.04 4.61 -8.43
N LEU A 211 -9.91 4.65 -7.70
CA LEU A 211 -9.06 3.49 -7.47
C LEU A 211 -9.82 2.35 -6.77
N HIS A 212 -10.61 2.67 -5.75
CA HIS A 212 -11.42 1.66 -5.04
C HIS A 212 -12.43 0.96 -5.94
N MET A 213 -12.98 1.67 -6.92
CA MET A 213 -13.99 1.12 -7.82
C MET A 213 -13.44 0.05 -8.77
N GLU A 214 -12.14 0.08 -9.08
CA GLU A 214 -11.45 -0.91 -9.93
C GLU A 214 -11.35 -2.31 -9.29
N ALA A 215 -11.50 -2.41 -7.98
CA ALA A 215 -11.45 -3.68 -7.27
C ALA A 215 -12.60 -4.62 -7.64
N SER A 216 -12.32 -5.92 -7.67
CA SER A 216 -13.34 -6.96 -7.79
C SER A 216 -14.25 -6.96 -6.55
N PRO A 217 -15.60 -6.90 -6.70
CA PRO A 217 -16.51 -7.02 -5.57
C PRO A 217 -16.33 -8.33 -4.80
N TYR A 218 -16.04 -9.43 -5.52
CA TYR A 218 -15.79 -10.72 -4.91
C TYR A 218 -14.48 -10.71 -4.10
N ALA A 219 -13.39 -10.19 -4.67
CA ALA A 219 -12.12 -10.08 -3.97
C ALA A 219 -12.24 -9.18 -2.73
N THR A 220 -12.87 -8.00 -2.85
CA THR A 220 -13.12 -7.11 -1.71
C THR A 220 -13.84 -7.82 -0.58
N THR A 221 -14.87 -8.59 -0.89
CA THR A 221 -15.65 -9.34 0.10
C THR A 221 -14.80 -10.43 0.78
N GLN A 222 -14.01 -11.19 0.01
CA GLN A 222 -13.15 -12.22 0.56
C GLN A 222 -11.99 -11.65 1.38
N SER A 223 -11.43 -10.50 0.98
CA SER A 223 -10.40 -9.80 1.76
C SER A 223 -10.93 -9.23 3.08
N LEU A 224 -12.18 -8.76 3.13
CA LEU A 224 -12.84 -8.38 4.40
C LEU A 224 -12.98 -9.59 5.33
N ILE A 225 -13.29 -10.77 4.80
CA ILE A 225 -13.30 -12.03 5.58
C ILE A 225 -11.90 -12.35 6.11
N ALA A 226 -10.86 -12.25 5.26
CA ALA A 226 -9.48 -12.47 5.69
C ALA A 226 -9.05 -11.50 6.80
N LEU A 227 -9.37 -10.21 6.66
CA LEU A 227 -9.12 -9.19 7.68
C LEU A 227 -9.86 -9.49 9.00
N ARG A 228 -11.10 -9.97 8.93
CA ARG A 228 -11.89 -10.35 10.11
C ARG A 228 -11.24 -11.51 10.86
N ASP A 229 -10.77 -12.52 10.15
CA ASP A 229 -10.45 -13.83 10.72
C ASP A 229 -8.96 -14.00 11.07
N THR A 230 -8.06 -13.24 10.45
CA THR A 230 -6.62 -13.45 10.61
C THR A 230 -6.08 -12.94 11.94
N ASP A 231 -5.22 -13.75 12.57
CA ASP A 231 -4.46 -13.40 13.77
C ASP A 231 -2.96 -13.65 13.53
N LEU A 232 -2.19 -12.57 13.43
CA LEU A 232 -0.75 -12.59 13.17
C LEU A 232 0.10 -12.46 14.45
N ARG A 233 -0.50 -12.47 15.65
CA ARG A 233 0.29 -12.39 16.90
C ARG A 233 1.39 -13.46 16.99
N PRO A 234 1.17 -14.74 16.60
CA PRO A 234 2.23 -15.75 16.61
C PRO A 234 3.37 -15.47 15.62
N GLU A 235 3.13 -14.62 14.63
CA GLU A 235 4.07 -14.33 13.54
C GLU A 235 4.98 -13.14 13.84
N LEU A 236 4.55 -12.19 14.68
CA LEU A 236 5.35 -11.00 15.00
C LEU A 236 6.75 -11.36 15.52
N SER A 237 6.85 -12.37 16.37
CA SER A 237 8.12 -12.85 16.93
C SER A 237 9.07 -13.47 15.91
N LYS A 238 8.59 -13.81 14.71
CA LYS A 238 9.38 -14.37 13.61
C LYS A 238 10.05 -13.28 12.76
N ILE A 239 9.67 -12.02 12.94
CA ILE A 239 10.25 -10.88 12.21
C ILE A 239 11.55 -10.48 12.89
N ASN A 240 12.67 -10.88 12.29
CA ASN A 240 14.02 -10.61 12.81
C ASN A 240 14.77 -9.49 12.06
N ILE A 241 14.20 -8.99 10.96
CA ILE A 241 14.77 -7.91 10.15
C ILE A 241 14.40 -6.53 10.70
N PRO A 242 15.20 -5.47 10.43
CA PRO A 242 14.85 -4.10 10.77
C PRO A 242 13.47 -3.74 10.26
N THR A 243 12.63 -3.20 11.14
CA THR A 243 11.24 -2.87 10.85
C THR A 243 10.93 -1.43 11.21
N ILE A 244 10.24 -0.70 10.35
CA ILE A 244 9.71 0.63 10.67
C ILE A 244 8.19 0.62 10.58
N ILE A 245 7.51 1.25 11.54
CA ILE A 245 6.05 1.29 11.65
C ILE A 245 5.62 2.75 11.56
N PHE A 246 4.99 3.12 10.45
CA PHE A 246 4.41 4.44 10.25
C PHE A 246 2.92 4.36 10.55
N HIS A 247 2.43 5.19 11.47
CA HIS A 247 1.02 5.11 11.84
C HIS A 247 0.43 6.48 12.16
N GLY A 248 -0.75 6.75 11.59
CA GLY A 248 -1.55 7.93 11.88
C GLY A 248 -2.12 7.85 13.29
N THR A 249 -1.91 8.89 14.09
CA THR A 249 -2.44 8.93 15.46
C THR A 249 -3.96 9.13 15.51
N LYS A 250 -4.55 9.57 14.39
CA LYS A 250 -6.00 9.79 14.21
C LYS A 250 -6.65 8.73 13.33
N ASP A 251 -5.97 7.61 13.11
CA ASP A 251 -6.45 6.52 12.26
C ASP A 251 -7.68 5.85 12.89
N LYS A 252 -8.80 5.88 12.15
CA LYS A 252 -10.11 5.32 12.54
C LYS A 252 -10.37 3.94 11.93
N ILE A 253 -9.50 3.47 11.05
CA ILE A 253 -9.63 2.18 10.34
C ILE A 253 -8.70 1.14 10.98
N CYS A 254 -7.49 1.56 11.35
CA CYS A 254 -6.52 0.78 12.11
C CYS A 254 -6.08 1.62 13.30
N GLU A 255 -6.67 1.41 14.47
CA GLU A 255 -6.34 2.19 15.67
C GLU A 255 -4.83 2.23 15.95
N PHE A 256 -4.32 3.36 16.42
CA PHE A 256 -2.90 3.54 16.71
C PHE A 256 -2.34 2.50 17.70
N ALA A 257 -3.16 1.99 18.62
CA ALA A 257 -2.77 0.93 19.55
C ALA A 257 -2.29 -0.35 18.82
N MET A 258 -2.77 -0.60 17.60
CA MET A 258 -2.29 -1.71 16.77
C MET A 258 -0.80 -1.57 16.44
N ALA A 259 -0.32 -0.35 16.19
CA ALA A 259 1.10 -0.06 16.00
C ALA A 259 1.94 -0.38 17.25
N GLU A 260 1.40 -0.07 18.43
CA GLU A 260 2.04 -0.37 19.72
C GLU A 260 2.13 -1.88 19.95
N GLN A 261 1.10 -2.64 19.58
CA GLN A 261 1.12 -4.11 19.66
C GLN A 261 2.12 -4.72 18.67
N MET A 262 2.18 -4.21 17.43
CA MET A 262 3.22 -4.62 16.47
C MET A 262 4.62 -4.32 17.00
N HIS A 263 4.86 -3.12 17.54
CA HIS A 263 6.16 -2.74 18.08
C HIS A 263 6.58 -3.61 19.26
N LYS A 264 5.63 -3.95 20.14
CA LYS A 264 5.86 -4.87 21.26
C LYS A 264 6.20 -6.29 20.78
N GLY A 265 5.58 -6.75 19.69
CA GLY A 265 5.78 -8.10 19.17
C GLY A 265 6.99 -8.26 18.23
N ILE A 266 7.46 -7.18 17.60
CA ILE A 266 8.58 -7.18 16.65
C ILE A 266 9.82 -6.56 17.30
N LYS A 267 10.81 -7.41 17.61
CA LYS A 267 11.99 -7.03 18.41
C LYS A 267 12.78 -5.84 17.84
N ASN A 268 12.95 -5.77 16.52
CA ASN A 268 13.79 -4.78 15.85
C ASN A 268 12.95 -3.72 15.13
N SER A 269 11.92 -3.20 15.80
CA SER A 269 10.99 -2.24 15.23
C SER A 269 11.10 -0.84 15.84
N THR A 270 10.75 0.18 15.06
CA THR A 270 10.60 1.58 15.52
C THR A 270 9.27 2.14 15.04
N ILE A 271 8.56 2.90 15.87
CA ILE A 271 7.34 3.62 15.46
C ILE A 271 7.67 5.07 15.07
N ILE A 272 7.19 5.49 13.91
CA ILE A 272 7.09 6.90 13.50
C ILE A 272 5.61 7.30 13.55
N ARG A 273 5.32 8.27 14.41
CA ARG A 273 3.98 8.78 14.64
C ARG A 273 3.65 9.88 13.64
N PHE A 274 2.50 9.76 12.99
CA PHE A 274 1.93 10.78 12.11
C PHE A 274 0.82 11.51 12.87
N GLU A 275 1.23 12.55 13.60
CA GLU A 275 0.41 13.27 14.59
C GLU A 275 -0.80 13.97 13.96
N ASN A 276 -0.75 14.23 12.65
CA ASN A 276 -1.82 14.93 11.93
C ASN A 276 -2.56 14.06 10.93
N SER A 277 -2.25 12.76 10.87
CA SER A 277 -2.82 11.85 9.88
C SER A 277 -3.78 10.83 10.47
N GLY A 278 -4.78 10.45 9.67
CA GLY A 278 -5.60 9.26 9.84
C GLY A 278 -4.97 8.06 9.14
N HIS A 279 -5.80 7.22 8.51
CA HIS A 279 -5.33 6.07 7.75
C HIS A 279 -4.54 6.51 6.50
N GLY A 280 -4.92 7.63 5.88
CA GLY A 280 -4.28 8.19 4.67
C GLY A 280 -2.94 8.91 4.88
N LEU A 281 -2.09 8.46 5.83
CA LEU A 281 -0.86 9.16 6.23
C LEU A 281 0.12 9.49 5.08
N PHE A 282 0.14 8.65 4.03
CA PHE A 282 1.00 8.83 2.85
C PHE A 282 0.55 9.99 1.94
N LEU A 283 -0.68 10.48 2.12
CA LEU A 283 -1.23 11.67 1.45
C LEU A 283 -1.24 12.88 2.39
N GLU A 284 -1.67 12.70 3.64
CA GLU A 284 -1.89 13.80 4.59
C GLU A 284 -0.58 14.45 5.06
N GLU A 285 0.42 13.62 5.42
CA GLU A 285 1.75 14.05 5.84
C GLU A 285 2.80 13.51 4.85
N ARG A 286 2.50 13.61 3.54
CA ARG A 286 3.27 13.03 2.43
C ARG A 286 4.78 13.31 2.48
N GLU A 287 5.19 14.55 2.72
CA GLU A 287 6.63 14.91 2.75
C GLU A 287 7.36 14.18 3.87
N LYS A 288 6.73 14.10 5.05
CA LYS A 288 7.26 13.35 6.19
C LYS A 288 7.28 11.85 5.90
N PHE A 289 6.20 11.30 5.32
CA PHE A 289 6.15 9.89 4.93
C PHE A 289 7.31 9.53 4.01
N ASN A 290 7.47 10.31 2.94
CA ASN A 290 8.48 10.10 1.92
C ASN A 290 9.90 10.22 2.48
N SER A 291 10.18 11.29 3.23
CA SER A 291 11.51 11.53 3.77
C SER A 291 11.90 10.51 4.85
N GLU A 292 10.99 10.12 5.75
CA GLU A 292 11.26 9.07 6.74
C GLU A 292 11.45 7.71 6.09
N LEU A 293 10.69 7.39 5.03
CA LEU A 293 10.87 6.13 4.29
C LEU A 293 12.24 6.07 3.62
N VAL A 294 12.67 7.14 2.95
CA VAL A 294 14.01 7.21 2.34
C VAL A 294 15.11 7.08 3.38
N LYS A 295 14.99 7.78 4.52
CA LYS A 295 15.94 7.63 5.64
C LYS A 295 16.05 6.16 6.07
N PHE A 296 14.93 5.48 6.26
CA PHE A 296 14.91 4.06 6.64
C PHE A 296 15.53 3.16 5.57
N ILE A 297 15.22 3.39 4.29
CA ILE A 297 15.78 2.63 3.17
C ILE A 297 17.31 2.76 3.14
N GLN A 298 17.85 3.97 3.34
CA GLN A 298 19.27 4.28 3.24
C GLN A 298 20.10 3.94 4.50
N GLN A 299 19.46 3.67 5.64
CA GLN A 299 20.16 3.23 6.85
C GLN A 299 20.99 1.96 6.59
N LYS A 300 22.24 1.90 7.05
CA LYS A 300 23.03 0.68 6.96
C LYS A 300 22.52 -0.34 7.99
N VAL A 301 22.34 -1.59 7.57
CA VAL A 301 22.00 -2.73 8.44
C VAL A 301 23.28 -3.33 9.02
#